data_AF-A0A9D3SLI5-F1
#
_entry.id   AF-A0A9D3SLI5-F1
#
_cell.length_a   1.000
_cell.length_b   1.000
_cell.length_c   1.000
_cell.angle_alpha   90.00
_cell.angle_beta   90.00
_cell.angle_gamma   90.00
#
_symmetry.space_group_name_H-M   'P 1'
#
loop_
_entity.id
_entity.type
_entity.pdbx_description
1 polymer ?
#
loop_
_entity_poly.entity_id
_entity_poly.type
_entity_poly.pdbx_seq_one_letter_code
_entity_poly.pdbx_strand_id
1 'polypeptide(L)'
;MPSARWPVLNSCRWRKNITRWFANRHEPKNKRKKRKTTASTGQLDTGVGQIGYNSLDTMGRHFGDLAKIRHIITYSISPFEQRAFPHYFSKGIPNVWRRFSASIFKVAPPMVLMYLTYTWGNHVHEQSKRKNAVDFENDK
;
A
#
# COMPACT_ATOMS: atom_id res chain seq x y z
N MET A 1 -38.43 -10.57 37.71
CA MET A 1 -37.98 -9.43 36.87
C MET A 1 -37.21 -8.46 37.75
N PRO A 2 -35.95 -8.15 37.39
CA PRO A 2 -35.65 -6.75 37.05
C PRO A 2 -34.82 -6.60 35.77
N SER A 3 -34.88 -5.36 35.30
CA SER A 3 -34.58 -4.77 34.00
C SER A 3 -33.14 -4.88 33.50
N ALA A 4 -33.04 -5.13 32.19
CA ALA A 4 -31.83 -5.05 31.39
C ALA A 4 -31.31 -3.60 31.30
N ARG A 5 -30.03 -3.40 31.62
CA ARG A 5 -29.28 -2.17 31.37
C ARG A 5 -28.34 -2.41 30.18
N TRP A 6 -28.71 -1.88 29.01
CA TRP A 6 -27.84 -1.82 27.83
C TRP A 6 -26.81 -0.69 27.96
N PRO A 7 -25.51 -0.89 27.65
CA PRO A 7 -24.53 0.18 27.60
C PRO A 7 -24.55 0.89 26.23
N VAL A 8 -24.69 2.21 26.30
CA VAL A 8 -24.68 3.18 25.21
C VAL A 8 -23.29 3.29 24.58
N LEU A 9 -23.23 2.97 23.28
CA LEU A 9 -22.43 3.55 22.20
C LEU A 9 -20.93 3.86 22.44
N ASN A 10 -20.11 3.01 21.83
CA ASN A 10 -18.67 3.08 21.69
C ASN A 10 -18.22 3.93 20.46
N SER A 11 -18.74 5.16 20.33
CA SER A 11 -18.51 6.01 19.14
C SER A 11 -17.22 6.85 19.20
N CYS A 12 -16.53 6.89 20.34
CA CYS A 12 -15.40 7.81 20.56
C CYS A 12 -14.01 7.23 20.22
N ARG A 13 -13.91 5.95 19.85
CA ARG A 13 -12.61 5.29 19.54
C ARG A 13 -12.21 5.40 18.06
N TRP A 14 -13.13 5.73 17.17
CA TRP A 14 -12.86 5.79 15.72
C TRP A 14 -12.22 7.13 15.28
N ARG A 15 -12.64 8.27 15.85
CA ARG A 15 -12.07 9.60 15.52
C ARG A 15 -10.59 9.76 15.89
N LYS A 16 -10.08 9.04 16.90
CA LYS A 16 -8.70 9.20 17.38
C LYS A 16 -7.63 8.54 16.49
N ASN A 17 -8.01 7.63 15.59
CA ASN A 17 -7.05 6.96 14.71
C ASN A 17 -6.81 7.68 13.37
N ILE A 18 -7.76 8.50 12.90
CA ILE A 18 -7.63 9.21 11.63
C ILE A 18 -6.67 10.40 11.76
N THR A 19 -6.76 11.18 12.84
CA THR A 19 -5.86 12.32 13.08
C THR A 19 -4.43 11.89 13.42
N ARG A 20 -4.25 10.73 14.08
CA ARG A 20 -2.93 10.17 14.38
C ARG A 20 -2.22 9.65 13.12
N TRP A 21 -2.95 9.34 12.05
CA TRP A 21 -2.39 8.90 10.77
C TRP A 21 -1.76 10.04 9.96
N PHE A 22 -2.30 11.27 10.08
CA PHE A 22 -1.77 12.44 9.38
C PHE A 22 -0.52 13.04 10.06
N ALA A 23 -0.40 12.92 11.39
CA ALA A 23 0.66 13.57 12.16
C ALA A 23 2.05 12.93 12.05
N ASN A 24 2.18 11.69 11.56
CA ASN A 24 3.44 10.93 11.59
C ASN A 24 4.22 10.89 10.26
N ARG A 25 3.91 11.78 9.30
CA ARG A 25 4.51 11.71 7.95
C ARG A 25 5.85 12.46 7.79
N HIS A 26 6.23 13.32 8.73
CA HIS A 26 7.51 14.06 8.65
C HIS A 26 8.28 13.96 9.97
N GLU A 27 9.07 12.90 10.12
CA GLU A 27 10.15 12.88 11.10
C GLU A 27 11.46 12.49 10.38
N PRO A 28 12.43 13.41 10.24
CA PRO A 28 13.75 13.07 9.70
C PRO A 28 14.59 12.36 10.78
N LYS A 29 14.96 11.10 10.51
CA LYS A 29 15.83 10.31 11.40
C LYS A 29 17.28 10.81 11.33
N ASN A 30 17.65 11.74 12.22
CA ASN A 30 19.04 12.11 12.46
C ASN A 30 19.79 10.97 13.18
N LYS A 31 20.40 10.07 12.40
CA LYS A 31 21.28 9.01 12.91
C LYS A 31 22.70 9.56 13.07
N ARG A 32 23.06 10.02 14.26
CA ARG A 32 24.47 10.27 14.64
C ARG A 32 25.25 8.96 14.59
N LYS A 33 26.02 8.75 13.52
CA LYS A 33 27.03 7.69 13.41
C LYS A 33 28.21 8.04 14.33
N LYS A 34 28.38 7.33 15.45
CA LYS A 34 29.66 7.37 16.18
C LYS A 34 30.66 6.48 15.46
N ARG A 35 31.66 7.13 14.86
CA ARG A 35 32.86 6.58 14.24
C ARG A 35 33.56 5.63 15.23
N LYS A 36 33.84 4.40 14.79
CA LYS A 36 34.92 3.59 15.38
C LYS A 36 36.21 4.02 14.70
N THR A 37 37.13 4.55 15.48
CA THR A 37 38.53 4.80 15.09
C THR A 37 39.23 3.46 14.96
N THR A 38 39.60 3.08 13.73
CA THR A 38 40.60 2.04 13.48
C THR A 38 41.94 2.72 13.25
N ALA A 39 42.92 2.32 14.06
CA ALA A 39 44.31 2.68 13.90
C ALA A 39 44.83 2.23 12.53
N SER A 40 45.72 3.06 12.00
CA SER A 40 46.47 2.92 10.77
C SER A 40 47.33 1.66 10.75
N THR A 41 47.19 0.88 9.67
CA THR A 41 48.26 0.02 9.15
C THR A 41 48.41 0.37 7.67
N GLY A 42 49.66 0.46 7.22
CA GLY A 42 50.12 1.08 5.97
C GLY A 42 49.54 0.53 4.66
N GLN A 43 49.75 1.24 3.54
CA GLN A 43 50.93 1.05 2.66
C GLN A 43 50.72 -0.25 1.83
N LEU A 44 50.50 -0.29 0.51
CA LEU A 44 50.80 0.57 -0.64
C LEU A 44 49.72 0.37 -1.74
N ASP A 45 49.92 1.07 -2.85
CA ASP A 45 49.74 0.60 -4.24
C ASP A 45 48.69 1.33 -5.10
N THR A 46 49.28 2.07 -6.02
CA THR A 46 48.74 2.63 -7.25
C THR A 46 47.88 1.64 -8.03
N GLY A 47 46.72 2.08 -8.48
CA GLY A 47 45.95 1.34 -9.45
C GLY A 47 44.56 1.91 -9.55
N VAL A 48 44.32 2.58 -10.67
CA VAL A 48 43.03 3.07 -11.15
C VAL A 48 41.93 2.07 -10.78
N GLY A 49 41.16 2.39 -9.72
CA GLY A 49 39.95 1.66 -9.34
C GLY A 49 38.87 2.01 -10.35
N GLN A 50 39.00 1.41 -11.54
CA GLN A 50 38.00 1.43 -12.58
C GLN A 50 36.64 1.22 -11.95
N ILE A 51 35.73 2.12 -12.30
CA ILE A 51 34.33 1.99 -11.98
C ILE A 51 33.87 0.73 -12.69
N GLY A 52 33.76 -0.36 -11.93
CA GLY A 52 33.18 -1.61 -12.38
C GLY A 52 31.69 -1.43 -12.57
N TYR A 53 31.31 -0.67 -13.61
CA TYR A 53 30.06 -0.88 -14.31
C TYR A 53 30.18 -2.23 -15.04
N ASN A 54 30.11 -3.33 -14.30
CA ASN A 54 29.70 -4.60 -14.89
C ASN A 54 28.17 -4.52 -15.06
N SER A 55 27.74 -3.61 -15.93
CA SER A 55 26.62 -3.88 -16.81
C SER A 55 27.03 -5.09 -17.65
N LEU A 56 26.14 -6.08 -17.77
CA LEU A 56 26.32 -7.41 -18.35
C LEU A 56 26.49 -8.56 -17.32
N ASP A 57 25.66 -8.59 -16.28
CA ASP A 57 25.25 -9.88 -15.69
C ASP A 57 24.07 -10.43 -16.51
N THR A 58 24.46 -11.18 -17.53
CA THR A 58 23.68 -12.12 -18.34
C THR A 58 22.81 -13.03 -17.47
N MET A 59 21.62 -13.36 -17.99
CA MET A 59 20.51 -14.00 -17.28
C MET A 59 20.85 -15.37 -16.64
N GLY A 60 21.11 -15.41 -15.33
CA GLY A 60 21.27 -16.67 -14.59
C GLY A 60 21.83 -16.53 -13.16
N ARG A 61 21.13 -15.81 -12.26
CA ARG A 61 21.52 -15.82 -10.83
C ARG A 61 21.14 -17.15 -10.19
N HIS A 62 22.11 -17.87 -9.64
CA HIS A 62 21.92 -19.19 -9.01
C HIS A 62 22.01 -19.12 -7.48
N PHE A 63 21.27 -19.99 -6.80
CA PHE A 63 21.36 -20.13 -5.34
C PHE A 63 22.81 -20.40 -4.92
N GLY A 64 23.38 -19.50 -4.10
CA GLY A 64 24.78 -19.53 -3.68
C GLY A 64 25.51 -18.20 -3.96
N ASP A 65 25.14 -17.49 -5.02
CA ASP A 65 25.81 -16.24 -5.46
C ASP A 65 24.82 -15.05 -5.64
N LEU A 66 23.88 -14.90 -4.70
CA LEU A 66 22.90 -13.79 -4.73
C LEU A 66 23.36 -12.59 -3.91
N ALA A 67 23.80 -12.83 -2.68
CA ALA A 67 24.14 -11.79 -1.73
C ALA A 67 25.00 -12.33 -0.58
N LYS A 68 25.97 -11.52 -0.14
CA LYS A 68 26.77 -11.81 1.05
C LYS A 68 26.03 -11.39 2.32
N ILE A 69 25.23 -12.28 2.89
CA ILE A 69 24.48 -12.09 4.13
C ILE A 69 25.28 -12.71 5.30
N ARG A 70 25.40 -12.00 6.44
CA ARG A 70 26.08 -12.50 7.65
C ARG A 70 25.17 -12.36 8.87
N HIS A 71 25.17 -13.37 9.74
CA HIS A 71 24.49 -13.39 11.04
C HIS A 71 22.96 -13.12 11.02
N ILE A 72 22.21 -13.82 10.17
CA ILE A 72 20.74 -13.84 10.25
C ILE A 72 20.32 -15.26 10.66
N ILE A 73 19.60 -15.36 11.78
CA ILE A 73 19.04 -16.63 12.26
C ILE A 73 17.54 -16.60 11.98
N THR A 74 17.06 -17.57 11.20
CA THR A 74 15.64 -17.73 10.86
C THR A 74 15.10 -19.02 11.45
N TYR A 75 13.94 -18.96 12.09
CA TYR A 75 13.26 -20.11 12.66
C TYR A 75 12.05 -20.49 11.82
N SER A 76 11.85 -21.78 11.59
CA SER A 76 10.71 -22.35 10.89
C SER A 76 10.21 -23.59 11.61
N ILE A 77 8.90 -23.81 11.58
CA ILE A 77 8.23 -24.98 12.15
C ILE A 77 7.83 -25.92 11.00
N SER A 78 7.79 -27.22 11.23
CA SER A 78 7.34 -28.21 10.22
C SER A 78 5.91 -27.92 9.75
N PRO A 79 5.58 -28.07 8.45
CA PRO A 79 4.23 -27.80 7.94
C PRO A 79 3.15 -28.69 8.56
N PHE A 80 3.50 -29.90 9.01
CA PHE A 80 2.54 -30.83 9.63
C PHE A 80 2.16 -30.45 11.07
N GLU A 81 2.93 -29.56 11.69
CA GLU A 81 2.66 -29.03 13.04
C GLU A 81 1.88 -27.71 12.99
N GLN A 82 1.78 -27.10 11.80
CA GLN A 82 1.09 -25.84 11.59
C GLN A 82 -0.35 -26.07 11.15
N ARG A 83 -1.23 -25.17 11.59
CA ARG A 83 -2.59 -25.08 11.03
C ARG A 83 -2.49 -24.37 9.68
N ALA A 84 -3.17 -24.88 8.64
CA ALA A 84 -3.17 -24.27 7.31
C ALA A 84 -3.75 -22.84 7.30
N PHE A 85 -4.76 -22.57 8.14
CA PHE A 85 -5.39 -21.24 8.27
C PHE A 85 -5.46 -20.79 9.75
N PRO A 86 -4.34 -20.33 10.33
CA PRO A 86 -4.35 -19.83 11.70
C PRO A 86 -4.99 -18.42 11.75
N HIS A 87 -5.78 -18.15 12.78
CA HIS A 87 -6.30 -16.81 13.10
C HIS A 87 -7.03 -16.08 11.95
N TYR A 88 -7.79 -16.81 11.15
CA TYR A 88 -8.48 -16.26 9.97
C TYR A 88 -9.37 -15.04 10.30
N PHE A 89 -10.25 -15.18 11.29
CA PHE A 89 -11.17 -14.10 11.67
C PHE A 89 -10.49 -12.97 12.46
N SER A 90 -9.56 -13.30 13.36
CA SER A 90 -8.96 -12.31 14.26
C SER A 90 -7.80 -11.52 13.65
N LYS A 91 -7.08 -12.10 12.66
CA LYS A 91 -5.94 -11.45 12.01
C LYS A 91 -6.11 -11.31 10.49
N GLY A 92 -6.74 -12.29 9.83
CA GLY A 92 -6.96 -12.26 8.39
C GLY A 92 -7.87 -11.11 7.98
N ILE A 93 -9.11 -11.09 8.46
CA ILE A 93 -10.11 -10.07 8.09
C ILE A 93 -9.65 -8.65 8.43
N PRO A 94 -9.12 -8.35 9.64
CA PRO A 94 -8.64 -7.00 9.94
C PRO A 94 -7.46 -6.56 9.06
N ASN A 95 -6.58 -7.49 8.65
CA ASN A 95 -5.47 -7.16 7.77
C ASN A 95 -5.95 -6.92 6.32
N VAL A 96 -6.93 -7.69 5.84
CA VAL A 96 -7.56 -7.46 4.52
C VAL A 96 -8.26 -6.10 4.50
N TRP A 97 -9.04 -5.78 5.54
CA TRP A 97 -9.69 -4.47 5.65
C TRP A 97 -8.69 -3.31 5.68
N ARG A 98 -7.58 -3.47 6.42
CA ARG A 98 -6.50 -2.46 6.44
C ARG A 98 -5.85 -2.29 5.05
N ARG A 99 -5.68 -3.37 4.29
CA ARG A 99 -5.13 -3.30 2.91
C ARG A 99 -6.12 -2.63 1.97
N PHE A 100 -7.40 -3.02 2.02
CA PHE A 100 -8.46 -2.46 1.21
C PHE A 100 -8.65 -0.95 1.45
N SER A 101 -8.72 -0.52 2.70
CA SER A 101 -8.85 0.90 3.05
C SER A 101 -7.65 1.76 2.61
N ALA A 102 -6.45 1.17 2.53
CA ALA A 102 -5.26 1.87 2.04
C ALA A 102 -5.24 2.05 0.50
N SER A 103 -5.93 1.18 -0.24
CA SER A 103 -5.99 1.22 -1.71
C SER A 103 -7.26 1.88 -2.26
N ILE A 104 -8.37 1.83 -1.53
CA ILE A 104 -9.67 2.28 -2.05
C ILE A 104 -9.65 3.76 -2.47
N PHE A 105 -8.95 4.63 -1.74
CA PHE A 105 -8.87 6.05 -2.11
C PHE A 105 -8.00 6.34 -3.32
N LYS A 106 -7.18 5.39 -3.77
CA LYS A 106 -6.39 5.53 -5.00
C LYS A 106 -7.16 5.04 -6.22
N VAL A 107 -8.00 4.02 -6.04
CA VAL A 107 -8.72 3.35 -7.14
C VAL A 107 -10.14 3.88 -7.31
N ALA A 108 -10.83 4.22 -6.23
CA ALA A 108 -12.23 4.63 -6.28
C ALA A 108 -12.45 5.96 -7.02
N PRO A 109 -11.64 7.02 -6.87
CA PRO A 109 -11.90 8.29 -7.55
C PRO A 109 -12.00 8.19 -9.08
N PRO A 110 -11.03 7.58 -9.81
CA PRO A 110 -11.17 7.44 -11.26
C PRO A 110 -12.32 6.52 -11.67
N MET A 111 -12.60 5.47 -10.89
CA MET A 111 -13.71 4.54 -11.18
C MET A 111 -15.07 5.23 -11.05
N VAL A 112 -15.26 6.07 -10.01
CA VAL A 112 -16.49 6.83 -9.82
C VAL A 112 -16.67 7.88 -10.91
N LEU A 113 -15.60 8.59 -11.27
CA LEU A 113 -15.65 9.57 -12.37
C LEU A 113 -16.06 8.90 -13.68
N MET A 114 -15.45 7.76 -14.02
CA MET A 114 -15.81 7.01 -15.23
C MET A 114 -17.29 6.59 -15.22
N TYR A 115 -17.79 6.12 -14.08
CA TYR A 115 -19.19 5.72 -13.95
C TYR A 115 -20.14 6.92 -14.13
N LEU A 116 -19.84 8.06 -13.51
CA LEU A 116 -20.65 9.28 -13.65
C LEU A 116 -20.70 9.73 -15.11
N THR A 117 -19.56 9.84 -15.79
CA THR A 117 -19.50 10.23 -17.20
C THR A 117 -20.27 9.25 -18.09
N TYR A 118 -20.17 7.95 -17.83
CA TYR A 118 -20.93 6.93 -18.57
C TYR A 118 -22.44 7.12 -18.41
N THR A 119 -22.92 7.27 -17.17
CA THR A 119 -24.36 7.46 -16.91
C THR A 119 -24.90 8.74 -17.53
N TRP A 120 -24.14 9.83 -17.44
CA TRP A 120 -24.51 11.11 -18.03
C TRP A 120 -24.55 11.03 -19.56
N GLY A 121 -23.53 10.42 -20.18
CA GLY A 121 -23.46 10.26 -21.63
C GLY A 121 -24.64 9.48 -22.21
N ASN A 122 -25.02 8.38 -21.55
CA ASN A 122 -26.20 7.61 -21.95
C ASN A 122 -27.50 8.41 -21.79
N HIS A 123 -27.64 9.13 -20.68
CA HIS A 123 -28.83 9.92 -20.42
C HIS A 123 -29.03 11.04 -21.45
N VAL A 124 -27.98 11.80 -21.75
CA VAL A 124 -28.03 12.85 -22.77
C VAL A 124 -28.29 12.26 -24.15
N HIS A 125 -27.64 11.14 -24.49
CA HIS A 125 -27.85 10.49 -25.78
C HIS A 125 -29.30 10.03 -25.99
N GLU A 126 -29.94 9.51 -24.94
CA GLU A 126 -31.36 9.15 -24.97
C GLU A 126 -32.27 10.37 -25.09
N GLN A 127 -31.95 11.47 -24.40
CA GLN A 127 -32.70 12.73 -24.49
C GLN A 127 -32.59 13.36 -25.87
N SER A 128 -31.39 13.40 -26.47
CA SER A 128 -31.15 13.97 -27.79
C SER A 128 -31.84 13.20 -28.92
N LYS A 129 -32.22 11.94 -28.70
CA LYS A 129 -33.02 11.16 -29.66
C LYS A 129 -34.52 11.50 -29.61
N ARG A 130 -34.98 12.17 -28.56
CA ARG A 130 -36.40 12.56 -28.44
C ARG A 130 -36.67 13.81 -29.29
N LYS A 131 -37.83 13.85 -29.92
CA LYS A 131 -38.30 15.02 -30.67
C LYS A 131 -38.66 16.13 -29.69
N ASN A 132 -38.25 17.37 -29.97
CA ASN A 132 -38.62 18.54 -29.18
C ASN A 132 -39.91 19.16 -29.74
N ALA A 133 -40.91 19.37 -28.90
CA ALA A 133 -42.21 19.91 -29.32
C ALA A 133 -42.11 21.35 -29.86
N VAL A 134 -41.16 22.14 -29.34
CA VAL A 134 -40.94 23.55 -29.70
C VAL A 134 -40.51 23.78 -31.14
N ASP A 135 -39.90 22.76 -31.78
CA ASP A 135 -39.41 22.88 -33.16
C ASP A 135 -40.57 22.78 -34.18
N PHE A 136 -41.77 22.36 -33.75
CA PHE A 136 -42.94 22.17 -34.62
C PHE A 136 -44.00 23.28 -34.50
N GLU A 137 -43.79 24.30 -33.67
CA GLU A 137 -44.81 25.34 -33.40
C GLU A 137 -44.88 26.42 -34.50
N ASN A 138 -43.81 26.60 -35.29
CA ASN A 138 -43.69 27.65 -36.31
C ASN A 138 -43.68 27.14 -37.76
N ASP A 139 -43.83 25.83 -37.99
CA ASP A 139 -44.05 25.24 -39.32
C ASP A 139 -45.55 25.35 -39.65
N LYS A 140 -45.95 26.46 -40.28
CA LYS A 140 -47.27 26.68 -40.88
C LYS A 140 -47.15 26.98 -42.36
#